data_AF-A0AB40CK50-F1
#
_entry.id   AF-A0AB40CK50-F1
#
_cell.length_a   1.000
_cell.length_b   1.000
_cell.length_c   1.000
_cell.angle_alpha   90.00
_cell.angle_beta   90.00
_cell.angle_gamma   90.00
#
_symmetry.space_group_name_H-M   'P 1'
#
loop_
_entity.id
_entity.type
_entity.pdbx_description
1 polymer ?
#
loop_
_entity_poly.entity_id
_entity_poly.type
_entity_poly.pdbx_seq_one_letter_code
_entity_poly.pdbx_strand_id
1 'polypeptide(L)'
;MMLVIIFLGGAANLTNIDASDDMSFEIPIIYNGLSPSTSNNPKTNVSLVPYAGYMDALMQLKMRRRGHMYSLDTAINTPWSALKSSYISFEDAAKLEGETVGLIQNMKNPSLYYVNLLAISILDGENHLALDIPPKTFAIDDNGRGGFFLDSGTPITRLHTSAYDELCRMLSVVFLLSHISTVRSIHRQSYEYCFDASLEDVEHISVVFTIDLVDVKITDKQLFYEEVDIANNPILCLAIFKADSSDPTTSILGGFAMSDHNIGYDLHRQMVTFNPTTC
;
A
#
# COMPACT_ATOMS: atom_id res chain seq x y z
N MET A 1 -21.28 5.84 -20.65
CA MET A 1 -21.61 7.14 -20.01
C MET A 1 -20.79 7.18 -18.73
N MET A 2 -19.73 7.99 -18.68
CA MET A 2 -18.74 7.96 -17.60
C MET A 2 -19.25 8.81 -16.43
N LEU A 3 -19.61 8.17 -15.31
CA LEU A 3 -20.07 8.87 -14.11
C LEU A 3 -18.84 9.29 -13.30
N VAL A 4 -18.47 10.57 -13.37
CA VAL A 4 -17.39 11.16 -12.57
C VAL A 4 -17.97 11.53 -11.20
N ILE A 5 -17.57 10.81 -10.14
CA ILE A 5 -17.98 11.11 -8.77
C ILE A 5 -16.90 11.98 -8.13
N ILE A 6 -17.19 13.28 -7.99
CA ILE A 6 -16.31 14.25 -7.33
C ILE A 6 -16.58 14.19 -5.82
N PHE A 7 -15.63 13.68 -5.03
CA PHE A 7 -15.71 13.73 -3.57
C PHE A 7 -15.09 15.03 -3.04
N LEU A 8 -15.94 15.97 -2.65
CA LEU A 8 -15.52 17.17 -1.92
C LEU A 8 -15.58 16.88 -0.42
N GLY A 9 -14.48 17.14 0.28
CA GLY A 9 -14.30 16.87 1.71
C GLY A 9 -15.49 17.28 2.57
N GLY A 10 -16.06 16.28 3.22
CA GLY A 10 -17.25 16.35 4.06
C GLY A 10 -17.88 14.97 4.04
N ALA A 11 -18.42 14.50 5.17
CA ALA A 11 -19.11 13.23 5.28
C ALA A 11 -20.29 13.17 4.30
N ALA A 12 -20.03 12.83 3.05
CA ALA A 12 -21.05 12.61 2.04
C ALA A 12 -21.57 11.19 2.27
N ASN A 13 -22.79 11.11 2.80
CA ASN A 13 -23.55 9.87 2.91
C ASN A 13 -23.61 9.19 1.53
N LEU A 14 -22.89 8.07 1.40
CA LEU A 14 -22.87 7.19 0.23
C LEU A 14 -24.17 6.37 0.11
N THR A 15 -25.32 7.03 0.06
CA THR A 15 -26.62 6.33 0.09
C THR A 15 -27.13 5.86 -1.27
N ASN A 16 -26.62 6.34 -2.42
CA ASN A 16 -27.30 6.14 -3.72
C ASN A 16 -26.38 5.79 -4.92
N ILE A 17 -25.34 4.97 -4.75
CA ILE A 17 -24.63 4.41 -5.92
C ILE A 17 -25.12 2.97 -6.15
N ASP A 18 -26.17 2.84 -6.96
CA ASP A 18 -26.58 1.55 -7.53
C ASP A 18 -25.59 1.19 -8.64
N ALA A 19 -24.74 0.20 -8.38
CA ALA A 19 -23.75 -0.27 -9.33
C ALA A 19 -23.99 -1.76 -9.62
N SER A 20 -25.12 -2.00 -10.27
CA SER A 20 -25.54 -3.25 -10.90
C SER A 20 -25.00 -3.44 -12.31
N ASP A 21 -24.36 -2.42 -12.88
CA ASP A 21 -23.96 -2.42 -14.29
C ASP A 21 -22.44 -2.54 -14.37
N ASP A 22 -21.94 -3.22 -15.41
CA ASP A 22 -20.50 -3.33 -15.75
C ASP A 22 -19.90 -1.93 -15.87
N MET A 23 -19.26 -1.48 -14.79
CA MET A 23 -18.88 -0.09 -14.64
C MET A 23 -17.53 0.06 -13.96
N SER A 24 -16.77 0.99 -14.52
CA SER A 24 -15.58 1.57 -13.91
C SER A 24 -15.90 2.96 -13.38
N PHE A 25 -15.43 3.24 -12.18
CA PHE A 25 -15.53 4.55 -11.55
C PHE A 25 -14.13 5.13 -11.38
N GLU A 26 -13.99 6.40 -11.74
CA GLU A 26 -12.80 7.18 -11.39
C GLU A 26 -12.86 7.51 -9.90
N ILE A 27 -11.76 7.24 -9.21
CA ILE A 27 -11.57 7.60 -7.81
C ILE A 27 -10.79 8.93 -7.80
N PRO A 28 -11.27 9.96 -7.07
CA PRO A 28 -10.61 11.25 -7.05
C PRO A 28 -9.14 11.17 -6.68
N ILE A 29 -8.38 12.08 -7.27
CA ILE A 29 -6.96 12.26 -7.01
C ILE A 29 -6.76 12.71 -5.57
N ILE A 30 -5.99 11.94 -4.79
CA ILE A 30 -5.65 12.26 -3.40
C ILE A 30 -4.15 12.14 -3.22
N TYR A 31 -3.54 13.14 -2.58
CA TYR A 31 -2.12 13.15 -2.27
C TYR A 31 -1.77 12.04 -1.28
N ASN A 32 -0.76 11.25 -1.65
CA ASN A 32 -0.12 10.31 -0.77
C ASN A 32 0.84 11.04 0.16
N GLY A 33 0.36 11.39 1.35
CA GLY A 33 1.18 12.02 2.36
C GLY A 33 0.61 11.86 3.77
N LEU A 34 1.46 11.46 4.71
CA LEU A 34 1.21 11.62 6.13
C LEU A 34 1.64 13.03 6.53
N SER A 35 0.80 14.04 6.31
CA SER A 35 1.12 15.39 6.78
C SER A 35 0.84 15.51 8.28
N PRO A 36 1.78 16.03 9.10
CA PRO A 36 1.41 16.65 10.35
C PRO A 36 0.66 17.93 10.02
N SER A 37 -0.57 18.04 10.54
CA SER A 37 -1.41 19.22 10.43
C SER A 37 -0.64 20.50 10.81
N THR A 38 -0.18 21.28 9.82
CA THR A 38 -0.05 22.75 9.83
C THR A 38 0.74 23.22 8.60
N SER A 39 0.07 23.66 7.54
CA SER A 39 0.67 24.55 6.53
C SER A 39 -0.36 25.56 6.06
N ASN A 40 -0.25 26.79 6.57
CA ASN A 40 -1.06 27.95 6.18
C ASN A 40 -0.39 28.66 4.98
N ASN A 41 -0.33 28.02 3.81
CA ASN A 41 0.14 28.69 2.60
C ASN A 41 -1.05 29.08 1.69
N PRO A 42 -1.39 30.38 1.55
CA PRO A 42 -2.67 30.82 0.96
C PRO A 42 -2.72 30.81 -0.57
N LYS A 43 -1.81 30.11 -1.27
CA LYS A 43 -1.74 30.11 -2.75
C LYS A 43 -2.15 28.81 -3.46
N THR A 44 -2.59 27.81 -2.72
CA THR A 44 -3.23 26.62 -3.28
C THR A 44 -4.39 26.24 -2.35
N ASN A 45 -5.63 26.43 -2.79
CA ASN A 45 -6.81 25.86 -2.11
C ASN A 45 -6.82 24.33 -2.30
N VAL A 46 -5.81 23.66 -1.77
CA VAL A 46 -5.73 22.20 -1.68
C VAL A 46 -6.01 21.87 -0.23
N SER A 47 -7.25 21.54 0.06
CA SER A 47 -7.59 20.91 1.33
C SER A 47 -6.93 19.53 1.35
N LEU A 48 -5.90 19.36 2.17
CA LEU A 48 -5.34 18.05 2.48
C LEU A 48 -6.43 17.24 3.19
N VAL A 49 -7.11 16.37 2.45
CA VAL A 49 -8.05 15.41 3.04
C VAL A 49 -7.19 14.32 3.68
N PRO A 50 -7.29 14.08 5.00
CA PRO A 50 -6.57 12.97 5.60
C PRO A 50 -7.00 11.67 4.90
N TYR A 51 -6.02 10.82 4.60
CA TYR A 51 -6.15 9.50 3.95
C TYR A 51 -7.41 8.73 4.38
N ALA A 52 -7.83 8.88 5.64
CA ALA A 52 -9.04 8.31 6.25
C ALA A 52 -10.37 8.54 5.49
N GLY A 53 -10.57 9.66 4.77
CA GLY A 53 -11.85 9.95 4.09
C GLY A 53 -12.10 9.14 2.81
N TYR A 54 -11.02 8.77 2.10
CA TYR A 54 -11.03 7.92 0.91
C TYR A 54 -11.29 6.45 1.26
N MET A 55 -10.78 6.04 2.42
CA MET A 55 -10.79 4.66 2.88
C MET A 55 -12.14 4.23 3.44
N ASP A 56 -12.88 5.15 4.04
CA ASP A 56 -14.25 4.90 4.48
C ASP A 56 -15.18 4.62 3.28
N ALA A 57 -14.95 5.28 2.13
CA ALA A 57 -15.73 5.04 0.91
C ALA A 57 -15.47 3.66 0.28
N LEU A 58 -14.21 3.22 0.20
CA LEU A 58 -13.85 1.90 -0.32
C LEU A 58 -14.31 0.77 0.62
N MET A 59 -14.18 0.95 1.94
CA MET A 59 -14.75 0.01 2.92
C MET A 59 -16.29 -0.03 2.89
N GLN A 60 -16.95 1.12 2.68
CA GLN A 60 -18.41 1.16 2.52
C GLN A 60 -18.88 0.50 1.22
N LEU A 61 -18.11 0.60 0.12
CA LEU A 61 -18.37 -0.16 -1.11
C LEU A 61 -18.18 -1.67 -0.92
N LYS A 62 -17.14 -2.09 -0.18
CA LYS A 62 -16.87 -3.48 0.21
C LYS A 62 -18.03 -4.10 1.02
N MET A 63 -18.73 -3.32 1.83
CA MET A 63 -19.79 -3.81 2.72
C MET A 63 -21.19 -3.92 2.10
N ARG A 64 -21.45 -3.41 0.89
CA ARG A 64 -22.83 -3.21 0.38
C ARG A 64 -23.29 -4.03 -0.83
N ARG A 65 -22.49 -4.95 -1.40
CA ARG A 65 -22.88 -5.65 -2.66
C ARG A 65 -22.89 -7.18 -2.61
N ARG A 66 -23.68 -7.74 -3.56
CA ARG A 66 -23.79 -9.15 -3.98
C ARG A 66 -22.86 -9.52 -5.13
N GLY A 67 -22.00 -8.60 -5.55
CA GLY A 67 -21.04 -8.78 -6.63
C GLY A 67 -19.88 -9.69 -6.24
N HIS A 68 -19.38 -10.48 -7.18
CA HIS A 68 -18.34 -11.47 -6.90
C HIS A 68 -16.95 -11.00 -7.31
N MET A 69 -16.83 -9.99 -8.18
CA MET A 69 -15.55 -9.58 -8.74
C MET A 69 -15.38 -8.06 -8.76
N TYR A 70 -14.19 -7.58 -8.43
CA TYR A 70 -13.81 -6.18 -8.61
C TYR A 70 -12.28 -6.04 -8.78
N SER A 71 -11.82 -4.96 -9.39
CA SER A 71 -10.39 -4.65 -9.50
C SER A 71 -10.10 -3.19 -9.14
N LEU A 72 -8.93 -2.94 -8.57
CA LEU A 72 -8.45 -1.61 -8.20
C LEU A 72 -7.20 -1.25 -9.00
N ASP A 73 -7.25 -0.17 -9.77
CA ASP A 73 -6.11 0.49 -10.42
C ASP A 73 -5.75 1.73 -9.56
N THR A 74 -4.74 1.62 -8.70
CA THR A 74 -4.33 2.73 -7.81
C THR A 74 -3.12 3.47 -8.33
N ALA A 75 -3.25 4.78 -8.52
CA ALA A 75 -2.15 5.64 -8.93
C ALA A 75 -1.43 6.27 -7.73
N ILE A 76 -0.12 6.46 -7.84
CA ILE A 76 0.66 7.23 -6.86
C ILE A 76 0.59 8.72 -7.18
N ASN A 77 0.11 9.51 -6.23
CA ASN A 77 0.13 10.96 -6.31
C ASN A 77 1.02 11.52 -5.20
N THR A 78 2.25 11.88 -5.52
CA THR A 78 3.16 12.57 -4.60
C THR A 78 3.13 14.09 -4.85
N PRO A 79 3.54 14.93 -3.88
CA PRO A 79 3.64 16.38 -4.07
C PRO A 79 4.48 16.82 -5.28
N TRP A 80 5.37 15.96 -5.78
CA TRP A 80 6.30 16.22 -6.89
C TRP A 80 5.94 15.47 -8.19
N SER A 81 4.88 14.65 -8.21
CA SER A 81 4.45 13.94 -9.42
C SER A 81 3.20 14.56 -10.05
N ALA A 82 3.03 14.35 -11.37
CA ALA A 82 1.78 14.69 -12.04
C ALA A 82 0.62 13.92 -11.41
N LEU A 83 -0.53 14.59 -11.26
CA LEU A 83 -1.72 14.00 -10.69
C LEU A 83 -2.32 12.98 -11.68
N LYS A 84 -2.54 11.77 -11.19
CA LYS A 84 -3.11 10.64 -11.92
C LYS A 84 -4.34 10.10 -11.21
N SER A 85 -5.30 9.65 -12.00
CA SER A 85 -6.56 9.12 -11.52
C SER A 85 -6.44 7.64 -11.18
N SER A 86 -7.11 7.23 -10.11
CA SER A 86 -7.28 5.81 -9.77
C SER A 86 -8.64 5.32 -10.26
N TYR A 87 -8.81 4.01 -10.43
CA TYR A 87 -10.07 3.43 -10.89
C TYR A 87 -10.45 2.21 -10.07
N ILE A 88 -11.76 2.06 -9.84
CA ILE A 88 -12.35 0.81 -9.37
C ILE A 88 -13.32 0.28 -10.42
N SER A 89 -13.16 -0.98 -10.78
CA SER A 89 -14.01 -1.65 -11.76
C SER A 89 -14.70 -2.84 -11.11
N PHE A 90 -15.94 -3.10 -11.50
CA PHE A 90 -16.76 -4.17 -10.94
C PHE A 90 -17.21 -5.15 -12.02
N GLU A 91 -17.44 -6.40 -11.61
CA GLU A 91 -17.98 -7.48 -12.45
C GLU A 91 -17.21 -7.61 -13.78
N ASP A 92 -17.86 -7.54 -14.94
CA ASP A 92 -17.21 -7.77 -16.22
C ASP A 92 -16.22 -6.66 -16.61
N ALA A 93 -16.27 -5.51 -15.94
CA ALA A 93 -15.27 -4.45 -16.08
C ALA A 93 -14.02 -4.68 -15.22
N ALA A 94 -14.08 -5.61 -14.26
CA ALA A 94 -12.95 -5.94 -13.40
C ALA A 94 -11.85 -6.62 -14.23
N LYS A 95 -10.64 -6.11 -14.11
CA LYS A 95 -9.47 -6.71 -14.76
C LYS A 95 -8.88 -7.76 -13.83
N LEU A 96 -8.83 -8.99 -14.29
CA LEU A 96 -8.25 -10.14 -13.55
C LEU A 96 -7.11 -10.78 -14.37
N GLU A 97 -6.39 -9.96 -15.14
CA GLU A 97 -5.32 -10.40 -16.04
C GLU A 97 -3.97 -10.26 -15.33
N GLY A 98 -3.46 -11.33 -14.72
CA GLY A 98 -2.19 -11.28 -13.99
C GLY A 98 -1.88 -12.56 -13.23
N GLU A 99 -0.89 -12.48 -12.36
CA GLU A 99 -0.52 -13.59 -11.49
C GLU A 99 -1.53 -13.72 -10.35
N THR A 100 -2.01 -14.94 -10.11
CA THR A 100 -3.17 -15.17 -9.23
C THR A 100 -2.82 -16.11 -8.09
N VAL A 101 -3.28 -15.77 -6.88
CA VAL A 101 -3.10 -16.57 -5.67
C VAL A 101 -4.42 -16.77 -4.95
N GLY A 102 -4.47 -17.79 -4.07
CA GLY A 102 -5.65 -18.08 -3.27
C GLY A 102 -5.78 -17.14 -2.07
N LEU A 103 -7.02 -16.75 -1.76
CA LEU A 103 -7.35 -16.08 -0.51
C LEU A 103 -7.44 -17.09 0.62
N ILE A 104 -6.78 -16.79 1.74
CA ILE A 104 -6.86 -17.57 2.98
C ILE A 104 -8.07 -17.08 3.79
N GLN A 105 -8.82 -18.02 4.37
CA GLN A 105 -9.92 -17.68 5.26
C GLN A 105 -9.46 -17.58 6.72
N ASN A 106 -9.72 -16.43 7.33
CA ASN A 106 -9.64 -16.24 8.78
C ASN A 106 -11.05 -16.25 9.37
N MET A 107 -11.45 -17.33 10.05
CA MET A 107 -12.80 -17.47 10.59
C MET A 107 -13.16 -16.43 11.66
N LYS A 108 -12.16 -15.81 12.29
CA LYS A 108 -12.37 -14.74 13.27
C LYS A 108 -12.46 -13.36 12.63
N ASN A 109 -11.87 -13.20 11.44
CA ASN A 109 -11.85 -11.96 10.66
C ASN A 109 -12.22 -12.24 9.18
N PRO A 110 -13.44 -12.73 8.89
CA PRO A 110 -13.81 -13.24 7.56
C PRO A 110 -13.97 -12.16 6.48
N SER A 111 -13.93 -10.88 6.87
CA SER A 111 -14.04 -9.74 5.95
C SER A 111 -12.70 -9.29 5.37
N LEU A 112 -11.57 -9.84 5.83
CA LEU A 112 -10.24 -9.45 5.38
C LEU A 112 -9.69 -10.43 4.32
N TYR A 113 -8.92 -9.89 3.37
CA TYR A 113 -8.39 -10.64 2.23
C TYR A 113 -6.98 -11.14 2.54
N TYR A 114 -6.89 -12.21 3.32
CA TYR A 114 -5.61 -12.81 3.67
C TYR A 114 -5.02 -13.55 2.48
N VAL A 115 -3.69 -13.52 2.38
CA VAL A 115 -2.89 -14.27 1.41
C VAL A 115 -1.68 -14.88 2.10
N ASN A 116 -1.08 -15.89 1.48
CA ASN A 116 0.01 -16.65 2.08
C ASN A 116 1.37 -16.00 1.80
N LEU A 117 1.78 -15.03 2.61
CA LEU A 117 3.13 -14.46 2.49
C LEU A 117 4.17 -15.46 2.99
N LEU A 118 5.05 -15.92 2.09
CA LEU A 118 6.08 -16.91 2.38
C LEU A 118 7.44 -16.29 2.65
N ALA A 119 7.80 -15.23 1.92
CA ALA A 119 9.11 -14.61 2.01
C ALA A 119 9.04 -13.11 1.67
N ILE A 120 10.05 -12.39 2.17
CA ILE A 120 10.35 -11.03 1.77
C ILE A 120 11.81 -10.99 1.35
N SER A 121 12.11 -10.33 0.23
CA SER A 121 13.48 -10.09 -0.20
C SER A 121 13.68 -8.63 -0.62
N ILE A 122 14.93 -8.17 -0.54
CA ILE A 122 15.38 -6.91 -1.10
C ILE A 122 16.10 -7.23 -2.40
N LEU A 123 15.73 -6.56 -3.48
CA LEU A 123 16.53 -6.51 -4.70
C LEU A 123 17.34 -5.21 -4.71
N ASP A 124 18.62 -5.34 -5.03
CA ASP A 124 19.58 -4.25 -5.18
C ASP A 124 20.31 -4.46 -6.52
N GLY A 125 19.74 -3.88 -7.58
CA GLY A 125 20.16 -4.18 -8.95
C GLY A 125 19.98 -5.66 -9.29
N GLU A 126 21.09 -6.37 -9.53
CA GLU A 126 21.09 -7.82 -9.80
C GLU A 126 21.17 -8.67 -8.51
N ASN A 127 21.43 -8.04 -7.35
CA ASN A 127 21.54 -8.76 -6.09
C ASN A 127 20.16 -9.07 -5.52
N HIS A 128 19.99 -10.30 -5.04
CA HIS A 128 18.77 -10.77 -4.38
C HIS A 128 19.07 -11.16 -2.93
N LEU A 129 18.56 -10.39 -1.98
CA LEU A 129 18.79 -10.57 -0.55
C LEU A 129 17.49 -11.01 0.13
N ALA A 130 17.33 -12.32 0.34
CA ALA A 130 16.22 -12.85 1.13
C ALA A 130 16.40 -12.47 2.61
N LEU A 131 15.31 -12.05 3.25
CA LEU A 131 15.29 -11.74 4.66
C LEU A 131 15.23 -13.03 5.50
N ASP A 132 15.96 -13.05 6.63
CA ASP A 132 15.89 -14.17 7.58
C ASP A 132 14.66 -14.01 8.50
N ILE A 133 13.49 -14.34 7.96
CA ILE A 133 12.21 -14.27 8.67
C ILE A 133 11.88 -15.64 9.25
N PRO A 134 11.60 -15.75 10.57
CA PRO A 134 11.24 -17.03 11.17
C PRO A 134 10.07 -17.70 10.46
N PRO A 135 10.10 -19.04 10.29
CA PRO A 135 8.97 -19.76 9.71
C PRO A 135 7.67 -19.47 10.49
N LYS A 136 6.54 -19.37 9.78
CA LYS A 136 5.21 -19.10 10.36
C LYS A 136 5.04 -17.70 10.99
N THR A 137 5.96 -16.76 10.78
CA THR A 137 5.79 -15.35 11.19
C THR A 137 4.45 -14.77 10.70
N PHE A 138 4.04 -15.12 9.47
CA PHE A 138 2.79 -14.66 8.86
C PHE A 138 1.64 -15.68 8.97
N ALA A 139 1.75 -16.71 9.82
CA ALA A 139 0.65 -17.64 10.01
C ALA A 139 -0.48 -17.00 10.84
N ILE A 140 -1.71 -17.41 10.56
CA ILE A 140 -2.88 -17.07 11.38
C ILE A 140 -2.95 -18.06 12.54
N ASP A 141 -3.02 -17.57 13.78
CA ASP A 141 -3.15 -18.42 14.96
C ASP A 141 -4.61 -18.89 15.20
N ASP A 142 -4.82 -19.80 16.17
CA ASP A 142 -6.14 -20.34 16.49
C ASP A 142 -7.15 -19.27 16.98
N ASN A 143 -6.65 -18.11 17.42
CA ASN A 143 -7.46 -16.96 17.82
C ASN A 143 -7.70 -15.99 16.67
N GLY A 144 -7.22 -16.31 15.46
CA GLY A 144 -7.36 -15.50 14.26
C GLY A 144 -6.44 -14.27 14.23
N ARG A 145 -5.37 -14.25 15.03
CA ARG A 145 -4.35 -13.19 15.03
C ARG A 145 -3.21 -13.53 14.08
N GLY A 146 -2.45 -12.52 13.68
CA GLY A 146 -1.38 -12.68 12.69
C GLY A 146 -1.93 -12.69 11.27
N GLY A 147 -1.19 -13.32 10.35
CA GLY A 147 -1.51 -13.28 8.93
C GLY A 147 -0.94 -12.07 8.20
N PHE A 148 -1.08 -12.13 6.87
CA PHE A 148 -0.81 -11.03 5.95
C PHE A 148 -2.05 -10.83 5.08
N PHE A 149 -2.60 -9.62 5.05
CA PHE A 149 -3.78 -9.32 4.24
C PHE A 149 -3.65 -8.04 3.44
N LEU A 150 -4.45 -7.97 2.38
CA LEU A 150 -4.52 -6.84 1.48
C LEU A 150 -5.58 -5.87 1.99
N ASP A 151 -5.19 -4.63 2.21
CA ASP A 151 -6.15 -3.59 2.59
C ASP A 151 -5.79 -2.28 1.93
N SER A 152 -6.51 -1.97 0.85
CA SER A 152 -6.40 -0.67 0.20
C SER A 152 -6.85 0.44 1.15
N GLY A 153 -7.68 0.12 2.15
CA GLY A 153 -8.09 0.92 3.30
C GLY A 153 -6.95 1.41 4.20
N THR A 154 -5.82 0.71 4.19
CA THR A 154 -4.65 1.01 5.01
C THR A 154 -3.62 1.75 4.14
N PRO A 155 -3.23 2.99 4.48
CA PRO A 155 -2.34 3.78 3.63
C PRO A 155 -0.96 3.14 3.43
N ILE A 156 -0.33 2.79 4.56
CA ILE A 156 1.05 2.35 4.64
C ILE A 156 1.07 0.89 5.05
N THR A 157 1.85 0.09 4.32
CA THR A 157 2.09 -1.32 4.65
C THR A 157 2.60 -1.46 6.07
N ARG A 158 2.06 -2.45 6.80
CA ARG A 158 2.50 -2.79 8.15
C ARG A 158 3.02 -4.21 8.16
N LEU A 159 4.14 -4.45 8.82
CA LEU A 159 4.72 -5.79 8.92
C LEU A 159 4.82 -6.24 10.37
N HIS A 160 4.59 -7.55 10.57
CA HIS A 160 4.91 -8.26 11.79
C HIS A 160 6.25 -7.78 12.32
N THR A 161 6.32 -7.49 13.63
CA THR A 161 7.45 -6.80 14.25
C THR A 161 8.81 -7.38 13.84
N SER A 162 8.98 -8.70 13.92
CA SER A 162 10.22 -9.38 13.53
C SER A 162 10.58 -9.24 12.05
N ALA A 163 9.60 -9.27 11.14
CA ALA A 163 9.86 -9.10 9.71
C ALA A 163 10.21 -7.65 9.37
N TYR A 164 9.56 -6.69 10.04
CA TYR A 164 9.90 -5.28 9.93
C TYR A 164 11.33 -5.00 10.39
N ASP A 165 11.69 -5.49 11.58
CA ASP A 165 13.02 -5.28 12.16
C ASP A 165 14.12 -5.86 11.25
N GLU A 166 13.88 -7.03 10.68
CA GLU A 166 14.80 -7.67 9.73
C GLU A 166 14.91 -6.91 8.40
N LEU A 167 13.79 -6.43 7.85
CA LEU A 167 13.79 -5.58 6.65
C LEU A 167 14.61 -4.32 6.86
N CYS A 168 14.36 -3.61 7.97
CA CYS A 168 15.08 -2.39 8.31
C CYS A 168 16.57 -2.63 8.55
N ARG A 169 16.92 -3.74 9.21
CA ARG A 169 18.32 -4.15 9.40
C ARG A 169 19.01 -4.38 8.06
N MET A 170 18.37 -5.11 7.14
CA MET A 170 18.95 -5.43 5.83
C MET A 170 19.02 -4.22 4.90
N LEU A 171 18.00 -3.36 4.88
CA LEU A 171 18.06 -2.08 4.17
C LEU A 171 19.21 -1.21 4.70
N SER A 172 19.42 -1.16 6.02
CA SER A 172 20.55 -0.41 6.60
C SER A 172 21.90 -0.94 6.11
N VAL A 173 22.04 -2.25 5.90
CA VAL A 173 23.25 -2.86 5.33
C VAL A 173 23.41 -2.46 3.86
N VAL A 174 22.36 -2.59 3.05
CA VAL A 174 22.37 -2.22 1.62
C VAL A 174 22.79 -0.76 1.45
N PHE A 175 22.15 0.15 2.20
CA PHE A 175 22.42 1.58 2.10
C PHE A 175 23.83 1.94 2.57
N LEU A 176 24.33 1.30 3.64
CA LEU A 176 25.69 1.50 4.12
C LEU A 176 26.75 1.08 3.08
N LEU A 177 26.51 -0.01 2.35
CA LEU A 177 27.40 -0.47 1.28
C LEU A 177 27.44 0.52 0.10
N SER A 178 26.35 1.25 -0.13
CA SER A 178 26.25 2.34 -1.12
C SER A 178 26.69 3.71 -0.58
N HIS A 179 27.33 3.76 0.59
CA HIS A 179 27.75 5.00 1.27
C HIS A 179 26.62 5.96 1.63
N ILE A 180 25.38 5.47 1.73
CA ILE A 180 24.22 6.25 2.15
C ILE A 180 24.04 6.10 3.67
N SER A 181 23.97 7.23 4.36
CA SER A 181 23.84 7.26 5.82
C SER A 181 22.39 7.24 6.27
N THR A 182 22.10 6.57 7.39
CA THR A 182 20.80 6.69 8.07
C THR A 182 20.68 8.06 8.73
N VAL A 183 19.52 8.72 8.56
CA VAL A 183 19.20 10.01 9.17
C VAL A 183 17.91 9.92 9.99
N ARG A 184 17.69 10.93 10.83
CA ARG A 184 16.42 11.05 11.57
C ARG A 184 15.41 11.83 10.73
N SER A 185 14.20 11.30 10.58
CA SER A 185 13.09 12.05 10.01
C SER A 185 12.86 13.35 10.80
N ILE A 186 12.53 14.43 10.08
CA ILE A 186 12.03 15.67 10.67
C ILE A 186 10.66 15.41 11.33
N HIS A 187 9.86 14.55 10.70
CA HIS A 187 8.59 14.06 11.19
C HIS A 187 8.79 12.83 12.09
N ARG A 188 9.50 13.04 13.20
CA ARG A 188 9.90 12.02 14.21
C ARG A 188 8.79 11.07 14.70
N GLN A 189 7.53 11.34 14.39
CA GLN A 189 6.37 10.55 14.80
C GLN A 189 5.83 9.62 13.70
N SER A 190 6.23 9.83 12.44
CA SER A 190 5.64 9.12 11.30
C SER A 190 6.58 8.11 10.65
N TYR A 191 7.88 8.38 10.56
CA TYR A 191 8.83 7.49 9.87
C TYR A 191 10.00 7.10 10.78
N GLU A 192 10.19 5.80 11.01
CA GLU A 192 11.23 5.28 11.89
C GLU A 192 12.60 5.09 11.19
N TYR A 193 12.60 4.86 9.87
CA TYR A 193 13.82 4.60 9.09
C TYR A 193 13.90 5.53 7.88
N CYS A 194 14.92 6.40 7.88
CA CYS A 194 15.19 7.33 6.79
C CYS A 194 16.69 7.41 6.46
N PHE A 195 17.00 7.89 5.26
CA PHE A 195 18.32 7.88 4.66
C PHE A 195 18.63 9.23 4.00
N ASP A 196 19.90 9.62 4.02
CA ASP A 196 20.43 10.80 3.31
C ASP A 196 20.57 10.50 1.82
N ALA A 197 19.43 10.44 1.14
CA ALA A 197 19.30 10.03 -0.26
C ALA A 197 18.01 10.61 -0.87
N SER A 198 17.96 10.60 -2.19
CA SER A 198 16.77 10.83 -3.01
C SER A 198 16.26 9.53 -3.63
N LEU A 199 15.08 9.56 -4.26
CA LEU A 199 14.56 8.45 -5.05
C LEU A 199 15.49 8.08 -6.22
N GLU A 200 16.18 9.06 -6.82
CA GLU A 200 17.12 8.83 -7.91
C GLU A 200 18.29 7.94 -7.47
N ASP A 201 18.74 8.08 -6.23
CA ASP A 201 19.84 7.29 -5.67
C ASP A 201 19.48 5.82 -5.47
N VAL A 202 18.18 5.47 -5.46
CA VAL A 202 17.68 4.15 -5.07
C VAL A 202 16.74 3.50 -6.10
N GLU A 203 16.70 3.99 -7.34
CA GLU A 203 15.82 3.46 -8.40
C GLU A 203 15.98 1.95 -8.67
N HIS A 204 17.15 1.41 -8.32
CA HIS A 204 17.51 -0.01 -8.45
C HIS A 204 17.09 -0.86 -7.26
N ILE A 205 16.60 -0.24 -6.18
CA ILE A 205 16.16 -0.91 -4.95
C ILE A 205 14.67 -1.24 -5.02
N SER A 206 14.32 -2.47 -4.69
CA SER A 206 12.92 -2.87 -4.52
C SER A 206 12.78 -3.94 -3.44
N VAL A 207 11.57 -4.09 -2.93
CA VAL A 207 11.21 -5.18 -2.01
C VAL A 207 10.24 -6.12 -2.71
N VAL A 208 10.48 -7.42 -2.62
CA VAL A 208 9.59 -8.44 -3.18
C VAL A 208 8.88 -9.15 -2.04
N PHE A 209 7.55 -9.21 -2.14
CA PHE A 209 6.71 -10.06 -1.31
C PHE A 209 6.35 -11.32 -2.08
N THR A 210 6.92 -12.47 -1.70
CA THR A 210 6.59 -13.76 -2.31
C THR A 210 5.35 -14.33 -1.66
N ILE A 211 4.23 -14.26 -2.38
CA ILE A 211 2.91 -14.70 -1.94
C ILE A 211 2.58 -16.01 -2.67
N ASP A 212 2.50 -17.12 -1.93
CA ASP A 212 2.50 -18.46 -2.51
C ASP A 212 3.66 -18.67 -3.51
N LEU A 213 3.38 -18.62 -4.81
CA LEU A 213 4.37 -18.78 -5.89
C LEU A 213 4.47 -17.54 -6.79
N VAL A 214 3.92 -16.41 -6.32
CA VAL A 214 3.85 -15.14 -7.06
C VAL A 214 4.68 -14.09 -6.34
N ASP A 215 5.55 -13.41 -7.09
CA ASP A 215 6.42 -12.36 -6.58
C ASP A 215 5.81 -10.97 -6.84
N VAL A 216 5.34 -10.32 -5.78
CA VAL A 216 4.81 -8.95 -5.87
C VAL A 216 5.95 -7.96 -5.58
N LYS A 217 6.40 -7.28 -6.63
CA LYS A 217 7.52 -6.33 -6.57
C LYS A 217 7.06 -4.92 -6.20
N ILE A 218 7.61 -4.40 -5.11
CA ILE A 218 7.41 -3.04 -4.62
C ILE A 218 8.66 -2.22 -4.96
N THR A 219 8.53 -1.34 -5.94
CA THR A 219 9.58 -0.44 -6.43
C THR A 219 9.87 0.69 -5.46
N ASP A 220 10.97 1.41 -5.69
CA ASP A 220 11.40 2.60 -4.95
C ASP A 220 10.26 3.59 -4.69
N LYS A 221 9.43 3.89 -5.70
CA LYS A 221 8.32 4.86 -5.61
C LYS A 221 7.17 4.41 -4.72
N GLN A 222 7.02 3.10 -4.51
CA GLN A 222 6.02 2.48 -3.63
C GLN A 222 6.61 2.13 -2.26
N LEU A 223 7.94 2.10 -2.16
CA LEU A 223 8.69 1.67 -0.99
C LEU A 223 9.12 2.85 -0.13
N PHE A 224 9.38 4.01 -0.74
CA PHE A 224 9.92 5.17 -0.06
C PHE A 224 9.09 6.45 -0.27
N TYR A 225 9.19 7.34 0.70
CA TYR A 225 8.67 8.70 0.67
C TYR A 225 9.85 9.67 0.75
N GLU A 226 9.95 10.59 -0.21
CA GLU A 226 11.01 11.60 -0.25
C GLU A 226 10.54 12.88 0.48
N GLU A 227 11.39 13.43 1.33
CA GLU A 227 11.19 14.68 2.05
C GLU A 227 12.41 15.58 1.83
N VAL A 228 12.30 16.84 2.25
CA VAL A 228 13.46 17.75 2.31
C VAL A 228 13.75 18.14 3.75
N ASP A 229 15.02 18.11 4.12
CA ASP A 229 15.49 18.50 5.44
C ASP A 229 15.43 20.03 5.68
N ILE A 230 15.75 20.48 6.90
CA ILE A 230 15.80 21.92 7.24
C ILE A 230 16.86 22.70 6.44
N ALA A 231 17.83 22.00 5.86
CA ALA A 231 18.88 22.55 5.02
C ALA A 231 18.59 22.33 3.52
N ASN A 232 17.39 21.85 3.18
CA ASN A 232 16.91 21.57 1.82
C ASN A 232 17.68 20.43 1.10
N ASN A 233 18.19 19.46 1.86
CA ASN A 233 18.73 18.21 1.33
C ASN A 233 17.61 17.15 1.24
N PRO A 234 17.65 16.24 0.24
CA PRO A 234 16.69 15.15 0.16
C PRO A 234 16.87 14.16 1.32
N ILE A 235 15.75 13.72 1.88
CA ILE A 235 15.68 12.63 2.85
C ILE A 235 14.72 11.59 2.29
N LEU A 236 15.16 10.34 2.25
CA LEU A 236 14.34 9.23 1.82
C LEU A 236 13.88 8.39 3.02
N CYS A 237 12.59 8.29 3.26
CA CYS A 237 12.00 7.54 4.38
C CYS A 237 11.28 6.28 3.92
N LEU A 238 11.45 5.18 4.64
CA LEU A 238 10.76 3.91 4.36
C LEU A 238 9.24 4.05 4.58
N ALA A 239 8.45 3.78 3.55
CA ALA A 239 6.99 3.78 3.55
C ALA A 239 6.40 2.40 3.93
N ILE A 240 7.03 1.75 4.91
CA ILE A 240 6.56 0.53 5.58
C ILE A 240 6.72 0.77 7.07
N PHE A 241 5.69 0.42 7.85
CA PHE A 241 5.70 0.56 9.30
C PHE A 241 5.73 -0.78 10.01
N LYS A 242 6.17 -0.74 11.26
CA LYS A 242 5.96 -1.82 12.20
C LYS A 242 4.46 -2.04 12.44
N ALA A 243 4.10 -3.29 12.69
CA ALA A 243 2.77 -3.66 13.18
C ALA A 243 2.42 -2.87 14.46
N ASP A 244 1.11 -2.68 14.70
CA ASP A 244 0.64 -1.95 15.89
C ASP A 244 1.05 -2.68 17.17
N SER A 245 1.45 -1.94 18.20
CA SER A 245 1.80 -2.52 19.51
C SER A 245 0.68 -3.38 20.14
N SER A 246 -0.59 -3.09 19.82
CA SER A 246 -1.76 -3.85 20.27
C SER A 246 -1.98 -5.15 19.48
N ASP A 247 -1.43 -5.26 18.28
CA ASP A 247 -1.39 -6.47 17.47
C ASP A 247 -0.07 -6.56 16.68
N PRO A 248 1.04 -6.92 17.36
CA PRO A 248 2.39 -6.85 16.78
C PRO A 248 2.65 -7.96 15.75
N THR A 249 1.67 -8.85 15.55
CA THR A 249 1.77 -10.04 14.71
C THR A 249 1.12 -9.86 13.34
N THR A 250 0.18 -8.93 13.23
CA THR A 250 -0.61 -8.73 12.02
C THR A 250 0.13 -7.89 11.00
N SER A 251 0.12 -8.36 9.75
CA SER A 251 0.77 -7.68 8.63
C SER A 251 -0.26 -7.31 7.57
N ILE A 252 -0.06 -6.16 6.92
CA ILE A 252 -1.00 -5.54 5.99
C ILE A 252 -0.22 -5.02 4.78
N LEU A 253 -0.59 -5.42 3.56
CA LEU A 253 -0.16 -4.73 2.35
C LEU A 253 -1.06 -3.51 2.13
N GLY A 254 -0.49 -2.32 2.28
CA GLY A 254 -1.21 -1.06 2.21
C GLY A 254 -1.32 -0.49 0.80
N GLY A 255 -2.22 0.48 0.62
CA GLY A 255 -2.52 1.11 -0.67
C GLY A 255 -1.30 1.75 -1.35
N PHE A 256 -0.36 2.32 -0.60
CA PHE A 256 0.85 2.92 -1.17
C PHE A 256 1.80 1.87 -1.78
N ALA A 257 1.84 0.65 -1.24
CA ALA A 257 2.59 -0.44 -1.85
C ALA A 257 1.82 -1.06 -3.04
N MET A 258 0.49 -1.11 -2.97
CA MET A 258 -0.38 -1.67 -4.02
C MET A 258 -0.64 -0.75 -5.21
N SER A 259 -0.23 0.52 -5.15
CA SER A 259 -0.31 1.42 -6.29
C SER A 259 0.54 0.93 -7.46
N ASP A 260 0.34 1.46 -8.68
CA ASP A 260 0.98 0.99 -9.93
C ASP A 260 0.83 -0.54 -10.14
N HIS A 261 -0.24 -1.08 -9.58
CA HIS A 261 -0.75 -2.42 -9.85
C HIS A 261 -2.25 -2.32 -10.06
N ASN A 262 -2.76 -3.17 -10.93
CA ASN A 262 -4.14 -3.59 -10.90
C ASN A 262 -4.25 -4.78 -9.93
N ILE A 263 -5.06 -4.62 -8.87
CA ILE A 263 -5.36 -5.69 -7.92
C ILE A 263 -6.78 -6.17 -8.15
N GLY A 264 -6.91 -7.37 -8.71
CA GLY A 264 -8.18 -8.01 -9.02
C GLY A 264 -8.63 -8.96 -7.92
N TYR A 265 -9.89 -8.93 -7.52
CA TYR A 265 -10.47 -9.79 -6.50
C TYR A 265 -11.59 -10.61 -7.12
N ASP A 266 -11.48 -11.93 -7.08
CA ASP A 266 -12.56 -12.87 -7.40
C ASP A 266 -13.01 -13.56 -6.11
N LEU A 267 -14.05 -13.00 -5.50
CA LEU A 267 -14.61 -13.48 -4.23
C LEU A 267 -15.40 -14.77 -4.40
N HIS A 268 -15.87 -15.11 -5.61
CA HIS A 268 -16.52 -16.40 -5.83
C HIS A 268 -15.50 -17.54 -5.78
N ARG A 269 -14.38 -17.36 -6.47
CA ARG A 269 -13.29 -18.34 -6.50
C ARG A 269 -12.31 -18.21 -5.34
N GLN A 270 -12.48 -17.19 -4.50
CA GLN A 270 -11.59 -16.87 -3.38
C GLN A 270 -10.14 -16.67 -3.86
N MET A 271 -9.96 -15.80 -4.84
CA MET A 271 -8.66 -15.51 -5.45
C MET A 271 -8.41 -14.01 -5.54
N VAL A 272 -7.13 -13.67 -5.57
CA VAL A 272 -6.65 -12.31 -5.88
C VAL A 272 -5.60 -12.38 -6.97
N THR A 273 -5.68 -11.43 -7.90
CA THR A 273 -4.80 -11.28 -9.03
C THR A 273 -3.97 -10.01 -8.89
N PHE A 274 -2.66 -10.13 -9.09
CA PHE A 274 -1.72 -9.03 -9.14
C PHE A 274 -1.26 -8.83 -10.58
N ASN A 275 -1.43 -7.61 -11.09
CA ASN A 275 -0.93 -7.23 -12.39
C ASN A 275 -0.21 -5.89 -12.30
N PRO A 276 1.11 -5.84 -12.49
CA PRO A 276 1.83 -4.57 -12.55
C PRO A 276 1.28 -3.67 -13.67
N THR A 277 1.06 -2.40 -13.37
CA THR A 277 0.56 -1.41 -14.34
C THR A 277 1.34 -0.11 -14.24
N THR A 278 1.25 0.71 -15.27
CA THR A 278 1.66 2.12 -15.19
C THR A 278 0.40 2.96 -15.11
N CYS A 279 -0.06 3.24 -13.89
CA CYS A 279 -1.18 4.15 -13.67
C CYS A 279 -0.77 5.60 -13.89
#